data_AF-A0A8T5A8H3-F1
#
_entry.id   AF-A0A8T5A8H3-F1
#
_cell.length_a   1.000
_cell.length_b   1.000
_cell.length_c   1.000
_cell.angle_alpha   90.00
_cell.angle_beta   90.00
_cell.angle_gamma   90.00
#
_symmetry.space_group_name_H-M   'P 1'
#
loop_
_entity.id
_entity.type
_entity.pdbx_description
1 polymer ?
#
loop_
_entity_poly.entity_id
_entity_poly.type
_entity_poly.pdbx_seq_one_letter_code
_entity_poly.pdbx_strand_id
1 'polypeptide(L)'
;MGNLYNTSIIGIKKISIPAREIYIMLGSIFLRRTSIMHLRRKVDFSALLLIIMALASIIVYQNYRFMEERRVLLENLMELSLTSLITLTDNINMLIYAVEYNSTGEDTVRIILKTAEYSSRTLGRTAVILYEVTGAHKHLKWHTIFANIGSFSVDLANDEPGKTLTRLKKCMERLEKINDLLKEVIENYHGDLNLTPDATIDNILSMTENLLA
;
A
#
# COMPACT_ATOMS: atom_id res chain seq x y z
N MET A 1 -76.94 -89.31 9.12
CA MET A 1 -77.71 -88.35 9.94
C MET A 1 -76.73 -87.50 10.74
N GLY A 2 -76.67 -86.18 10.47
CA GLY A 2 -75.99 -85.11 11.26
C GLY A 2 -74.47 -85.21 11.37
N ASN A 3 -73.65 -84.16 11.43
CA ASN A 3 -73.87 -82.71 11.50
C ASN A 3 -72.53 -82.02 11.19
N LEU A 4 -72.55 -81.03 10.29
CA LEU A 4 -72.27 -79.60 10.50
C LEU A 4 -70.80 -79.16 10.71
N TYR A 5 -70.34 -78.41 9.69
CA TYR A 5 -69.28 -77.40 9.72
C TYR A 5 -69.40 -76.45 10.91
N ASN A 6 -68.27 -76.04 11.49
CA ASN A 6 -68.21 -74.77 12.22
C ASN A 6 -66.85 -74.09 12.06
N THR A 7 -66.88 -72.93 11.39
CA THR A 7 -65.75 -72.08 11.05
C THR A 7 -65.76 -70.87 11.99
N SER A 8 -64.78 -70.74 12.88
CA SER A 8 -64.67 -69.60 13.79
C SER A 8 -63.98 -68.42 13.12
N ILE A 9 -64.73 -67.34 12.89
CA ILE A 9 -64.23 -66.03 12.45
C ILE A 9 -63.85 -65.21 13.69
N ILE A 10 -62.61 -64.76 13.78
CA ILE A 10 -62.09 -63.91 14.85
C ILE A 10 -62.69 -62.50 14.71
N GLY A 11 -63.46 -62.08 15.73
CA GLY A 11 -64.09 -60.76 15.80
C GLY A 11 -63.09 -59.64 16.05
N ILE A 12 -63.05 -58.66 15.15
CA ILE A 12 -62.31 -57.41 15.33
C ILE A 12 -63.19 -56.45 16.13
N LYS A 13 -62.77 -56.13 17.37
CA LYS A 13 -63.44 -55.18 18.27
C LYS A 13 -63.26 -53.75 17.70
N LYS A 14 -64.36 -53.13 17.26
CA LYS A 14 -64.37 -51.77 16.69
C LYS A 14 -64.15 -50.74 17.81
N ILE A 15 -62.94 -50.19 17.91
CA ILE A 15 -62.63 -49.09 18.84
C ILE A 15 -63.17 -47.79 18.23
N SER A 16 -64.27 -47.28 18.78
CA SER A 16 -64.88 -46.01 18.39
C SER A 16 -64.22 -44.87 19.17
N ILE A 17 -63.20 -44.23 18.60
CA ILE A 17 -62.65 -42.97 19.13
C ILE A 17 -63.60 -41.84 18.72
N PRO A 18 -64.12 -41.01 19.65
CA PRO A 18 -65.04 -39.93 19.33
C PRO A 18 -64.36 -38.89 18.44
N ALA A 19 -65.02 -38.49 17.34
CA ALA A 19 -64.48 -37.58 16.32
C ALA A 19 -63.92 -36.27 16.90
N ARG A 20 -64.45 -35.79 18.03
CA ARG A 20 -63.98 -34.59 18.73
C ARG A 20 -62.54 -34.70 19.23
N GLU A 21 -62.11 -35.89 19.68
CA GLU A 21 -60.74 -36.11 20.14
C GLU A 21 -59.74 -36.14 18.98
N ILE A 22 -60.17 -36.66 17.82
CA ILE A 22 -59.36 -36.67 16.58
C ILE A 22 -59.08 -35.25 16.10
N TYR A 23 -60.06 -34.34 16.14
CA TYR A 23 -59.86 -32.94 15.74
C TYR A 23 -58.91 -32.18 16.66
N ILE A 24 -58.98 -32.40 17.98
CA ILE A 24 -58.06 -31.77 18.95
C ILE A 24 -56.63 -32.31 18.76
N MET A 25 -56.49 -33.61 18.49
CA MET A 25 -55.20 -34.24 18.23
C MET A 25 -54.58 -33.72 16.93
N LEU A 26 -55.36 -33.60 15.85
CA LEU A 26 -54.88 -33.06 14.57
C LEU A 26 -54.54 -31.56 14.66
N GLY A 27 -55.35 -30.76 15.38
CA GLY A 27 -55.08 -29.34 15.59
C GLY A 27 -53.80 -29.09 16.39
N SER A 28 -53.57 -29.87 17.45
CA SER A 28 -52.34 -29.76 18.26
C SER A 28 -51.09 -30.22 17.49
N ILE A 29 -51.19 -31.23 16.62
CA ILE A 29 -50.11 -31.65 15.72
C ILE A 29 -49.80 -30.55 14.68
N PHE A 30 -50.83 -29.94 14.08
CA PHE A 30 -50.66 -28.89 13.08
C PHE A 30 -50.01 -27.63 13.67
N LEU A 31 -50.46 -27.18 14.85
CA LEU A 31 -49.88 -26.05 15.58
C LEU A 31 -48.43 -26.32 16.04
N ARG A 32 -48.10 -27.56 16.44
CA ARG A 32 -46.71 -27.94 16.72
C ARG A 32 -45.85 -27.85 15.46
N ARG A 33 -46.36 -28.31 14.32
CA ARG A 33 -45.61 -28.35 13.06
C ARG A 33 -45.31 -26.96 12.51
N THR A 34 -46.26 -26.02 12.59
CA THR A 34 -46.04 -24.62 12.18
C THR A 34 -45.08 -23.90 13.12
N SER A 35 -45.18 -24.12 14.44
CA SER A 35 -44.25 -23.57 15.42
C SER A 35 -42.81 -24.06 15.20
N ILE A 36 -42.61 -25.36 14.93
CA ILE A 36 -41.30 -25.95 14.63
C ILE A 36 -40.71 -25.39 13.32
N MET A 37 -41.53 -25.19 12.27
CA MET A 37 -41.07 -24.58 11.02
C MET A 37 -40.62 -23.12 11.21
N HIS A 38 -41.36 -22.32 12.00
CA HIS A 38 -40.97 -20.95 12.31
C HIS A 38 -39.70 -20.87 13.17
N LEU A 39 -39.54 -21.78 14.14
CA LEU A 39 -38.32 -21.86 14.95
C LEU A 39 -37.11 -22.23 14.09
N ARG A 40 -37.24 -23.25 13.23
CA ARG A 40 -36.16 -23.68 12.34
C ARG A 40 -35.73 -22.58 11.38
N ARG A 41 -36.69 -21.86 10.78
CA ARG A 41 -36.42 -20.73 9.88
C ARG A 41 -35.70 -19.56 10.59
N LYS A 42 -36.02 -19.31 11.87
CA LYS A 42 -35.31 -18.31 12.69
C LYS A 42 -33.89 -18.76 13.05
N VAL A 43 -33.70 -20.04 13.36
CA VAL A 43 -32.36 -20.62 13.62
C VAL A 43 -31.49 -20.57 12.35
N ASP A 44 -32.03 -20.95 11.19
CA ASP A 44 -31.33 -20.91 9.92
C ASP A 44 -30.93 -19.47 9.54
N PHE A 45 -31.83 -18.49 9.76
CA PHE A 45 -31.53 -17.07 9.55
C PHE A 45 -30.46 -16.56 10.53
N SER A 46 -30.52 -16.95 11.81
CA SER A 46 -29.53 -16.56 12.81
C SER A 46 -28.14 -17.15 12.50
N ALA A 47 -28.08 -18.39 12.02
CA ALA A 47 -26.85 -19.05 11.61
C ALA A 47 -26.24 -18.37 10.38
N LEU A 48 -27.07 -18.01 9.39
CA LEU A 48 -26.63 -17.24 8.23
C LEU A 48 -26.03 -15.88 8.63
N LEU A 49 -26.70 -15.16 9.54
CA LEU A 49 -26.24 -13.85 10.01
C LEU A 49 -24.93 -13.95 10.80
N LEU A 50 -24.75 -15.00 11.60
CA LEU A 50 -23.48 -15.31 12.27
C LEU A 50 -22.36 -15.58 11.27
N ILE A 51 -22.62 -16.33 10.20
CA ILE A 51 -21.64 -16.58 9.14
C ILE A 51 -21.24 -15.26 8.46
N ILE A 52 -22.21 -14.40 8.12
CA ILE A 52 -21.94 -13.10 7.51
C ILE A 52 -21.11 -12.21 8.45
N MET A 53 -21.44 -12.16 9.75
CA MET A 53 -20.65 -11.40 10.73
C MET A 53 -19.24 -11.96 10.89
N ALA A 54 -19.07 -13.28 10.87
CA ALA A 54 -17.75 -13.91 10.92
C ALA A 54 -16.90 -13.55 9.68
N LEU A 55 -17.49 -13.64 8.47
CA LEU A 55 -16.82 -13.26 7.23
C LEU A 55 -16.47 -11.76 7.20
N ALA A 56 -17.40 -10.90 7.61
CA ALA A 56 -17.16 -9.46 7.71
C ALA A 56 -16.02 -9.16 8.70
N SER A 57 -16.01 -9.81 9.86
CA SER A 57 -14.93 -9.67 10.85
C SER A 57 -13.57 -10.10 10.29
N ILE A 58 -13.52 -11.20 9.53
CA ILE A 58 -12.29 -11.67 8.87
C ILE A 58 -11.80 -10.65 7.86
N ILE A 59 -12.68 -10.13 6.99
CA ILE A 59 -12.33 -9.12 5.98
C ILE A 59 -11.82 -7.84 6.64
N VAL A 60 -12.52 -7.34 7.66
CA VAL A 60 -12.10 -6.15 8.42
C VAL A 60 -10.73 -6.37 9.06
N TYR A 61 -10.50 -7.53 9.69
CA TYR A 61 -9.22 -7.84 10.31
C TYR A 61 -8.08 -7.92 9.29
N GLN A 62 -8.30 -8.57 8.14
CA GLN A 62 -7.30 -8.65 7.07
C GLN A 62 -6.97 -7.27 6.50
N ASN A 63 -7.99 -6.45 6.22
CA ASN A 63 -7.79 -5.08 5.74
C ASN A 63 -7.04 -4.23 6.76
N TYR A 64 -7.40 -4.32 8.04
CA TYR A 64 -6.70 -3.62 9.11
C TYR A 64 -5.22 -4.00 9.16
N ARG A 65 -4.92 -5.31 9.15
CA ARG A 65 -3.54 -5.80 9.16
C ARG A 65 -2.77 -5.37 7.91
N PHE A 66 -3.38 -5.45 6.73
CA PHE A 66 -2.76 -5.01 5.48
C PHE A 66 -2.44 -3.51 5.50
N MET A 67 -3.35 -2.68 6.03
CA MET A 67 -3.11 -1.25 6.17
C MET A 67 -1.98 -0.93 7.14
N GLU A 68 -1.87 -1.69 8.23
CA GLU A 68 -0.80 -1.53 9.21
C GLU A 68 0.57 -1.95 8.64
N GLU A 69 0.64 -3.12 7.97
CA GLU A 69 1.86 -3.57 7.30
C GLU A 69 2.30 -2.55 6.23
N ARG A 70 1.35 -2.01 5.46
CA ARG A 70 1.61 -0.95 4.47
C ARG A 70 2.13 0.32 5.12
N ARG A 71 1.57 0.73 6.28
CA ARG A 71 2.01 1.93 7.02
C ARG A 71 3.47 1.78 7.46
N VAL A 72 3.83 0.65 8.07
CA VAL A 72 5.20 0.37 8.51
C VAL A 72 6.17 0.36 7.32
N LEU A 73 5.78 -0.22 6.19
CA LEU A 73 6.61 -0.19 4.98
C LEU A 73 6.83 1.24 4.45
N LEU A 74 5.80 2.09 4.48
CA LEU A 74 5.91 3.49 4.07
C LEU A 74 6.81 4.29 5.02
N GLU A 75 6.69 4.08 6.33
CA GLU A 75 7.56 4.71 7.33
C GLU A 75 9.03 4.35 7.10
N ASN A 76 9.32 3.05 6.89
CA ASN A 76 10.69 2.59 6.57
C ASN A 76 11.20 3.19 5.24
N LEU A 77 10.34 3.29 4.22
CA LEU A 77 10.69 3.92 2.95
C LEU A 77 10.97 5.41 3.11
N MET A 78 10.24 6.12 3.97
CA MET A 78 10.49 7.52 4.28
C MET A 78 11.83 7.72 4.98
N GLU A 79 12.19 6.85 5.93
CA GLU A 79 13.50 6.90 6.61
C GLU A 79 14.66 6.66 5.63
N LEU A 80 14.52 5.66 4.74
CA LEU A 80 15.48 5.40 3.67
C LEU A 80 15.58 6.57 2.68
N SER A 81 14.44 7.20 2.38
CA SER A 81 14.39 8.39 1.53
C SER A 81 15.13 9.56 2.18
N LEU A 82 14.89 9.83 3.46
CA LEU A 82 15.57 10.89 4.20
C LEU A 82 17.08 10.67 4.20
N THR A 83 17.53 9.46 4.52
CA THR A 83 18.97 9.11 4.52
C THR A 83 19.59 9.32 3.14
N SER A 84 18.89 8.89 2.08
CA SER A 84 19.35 9.04 0.71
C SER A 84 19.37 10.51 0.27
N LEU A 85 18.40 11.30 0.73
CA LEU A 85 18.30 12.74 0.44
C LEU A 85 19.44 13.51 1.08
N ILE A 86 19.73 13.25 2.37
CA ILE A 86 20.88 13.82 3.09
C ILE A 86 22.18 13.46 2.38
N THR A 87 22.35 12.19 2.03
CA THR A 87 23.54 11.72 1.31
C THR A 87 23.68 12.42 -0.04
N LEU A 88 22.57 12.63 -0.77
CA LEU A 88 22.59 13.34 -2.04
C LEU A 88 23.00 14.81 -1.86
N THR A 89 22.42 15.52 -0.90
CA THR A 89 22.78 16.92 -0.61
C THR A 89 24.25 17.04 -0.18
N ASP A 90 24.74 16.12 0.64
CA ASP A 90 26.15 16.10 1.05
C ASP A 90 27.08 15.86 -0.13
N ASN A 91 26.74 14.94 -1.04
CA ASN A 91 27.51 14.71 -2.25
C ASN A 91 27.53 15.96 -3.15
N ILE A 92 26.39 16.63 -3.36
CA ILE A 92 26.35 17.89 -4.14
C ILE A 92 27.22 18.96 -3.46
N ASN A 93 27.14 19.08 -2.14
CA ASN A 93 27.96 20.01 -1.38
C ASN A 93 29.47 19.71 -1.51
N MET A 94 29.86 18.44 -1.47
CA MET A 94 31.25 18.02 -1.69
C MET A 94 31.72 18.32 -3.12
N LEU A 95 30.85 18.17 -4.12
CA LEU A 95 31.16 18.53 -5.51
C LEU A 95 31.38 20.03 -5.66
N ILE A 96 30.56 20.86 -5.04
CA ILE A 96 30.74 22.32 -5.00
C ILE A 96 32.09 22.65 -4.37
N TYR A 97 32.39 22.08 -3.20
CA TYR A 97 33.67 22.26 -2.51
C TYR A 97 34.88 21.84 -3.37
N ALA A 98 34.77 20.71 -4.09
CA ALA A 98 35.82 20.23 -4.99
C ALA A 98 36.13 21.23 -6.11
N VAL A 99 35.11 21.92 -6.63
CA VAL A 99 35.28 22.97 -7.66
C VAL A 99 35.89 24.24 -7.07
N GLU A 100 35.41 24.71 -5.92
CA GLU A 100 35.86 25.97 -5.32
C GLU A 100 37.33 25.95 -4.93
N TYR A 101 37.78 24.85 -4.31
CA TYR A 101 39.12 24.76 -3.73
C TYR A 101 40.13 24.05 -4.63
N ASN A 102 39.69 23.47 -5.74
CA ASN A 102 40.50 22.71 -6.71
C ASN A 102 41.49 21.73 -6.02
N SER A 103 41.08 21.20 -4.87
CA SER A 103 41.93 20.44 -3.94
C SER A 103 41.65 18.94 -4.00
N THR A 104 40.60 18.54 -4.71
CA THR A 104 40.11 17.17 -4.78
C THR A 104 40.53 16.54 -6.11
N GLY A 105 41.19 15.38 -6.04
CA GLY A 105 41.57 14.63 -7.22
C GLY A 105 40.36 14.16 -8.04
N GLU A 106 40.53 14.04 -9.35
CA GLU A 106 39.44 13.68 -10.27
C GLU A 106 38.78 12.33 -9.94
N ASP A 107 39.56 11.36 -9.47
CA ASP A 107 39.03 10.06 -9.03
C ASP A 107 38.06 10.19 -7.85
N THR A 108 38.36 11.08 -6.89
CA THR A 108 37.47 11.36 -5.75
C THR A 108 36.18 12.03 -6.23
N VAL A 109 36.27 12.97 -7.17
CA VAL A 109 35.08 13.61 -7.78
C VAL A 109 34.20 12.55 -8.46
N ARG A 110 34.80 11.61 -9.19
CA ARG A 110 34.05 10.50 -9.82
C ARG A 110 33.39 9.58 -8.81
N ILE A 111 34.03 9.31 -7.66
CA ILE A 111 33.41 8.53 -6.58
C ILE A 111 32.20 9.28 -6.02
N ILE A 112 32.33 10.58 -5.74
CA ILE A 112 31.22 11.40 -5.23
C ILE A 112 30.06 11.42 -6.23
N LEU A 113 30.35 11.57 -7.53
CA LEU A 113 29.32 11.52 -8.59
C LEU A 113 28.61 10.15 -8.66
N LYS A 114 29.35 9.04 -8.51
CA LYS A 114 28.72 7.70 -8.43
C LYS A 114 27.83 7.57 -7.20
N THR A 115 28.25 8.07 -6.04
CA THR A 115 27.41 8.05 -4.84
C THR A 115 26.16 8.91 -5.03
N ALA A 116 26.29 10.09 -5.66
CA ALA A 116 25.16 10.96 -6.00
C ALA A 116 24.17 10.26 -6.94
N GLU A 117 24.66 9.53 -7.96
CA GLU A 117 23.82 8.68 -8.82
C GLU A 117 23.06 7.64 -7.99
N TYR A 118 23.73 6.88 -7.13
CA TYR A 118 23.08 5.83 -6.34
C TYR A 118 21.99 6.40 -5.42
N SER A 119 22.27 7.49 -4.71
CA SER A 119 21.27 8.16 -3.86
C SER A 119 20.09 8.67 -4.69
N SER A 120 20.37 9.29 -5.83
CA SER A 120 19.34 9.77 -6.76
C SER A 120 18.45 8.64 -7.28
N ARG A 121 19.02 7.50 -7.65
CA ARG A 121 18.24 6.33 -8.09
C ARG A 121 17.35 5.77 -6.98
N THR A 122 17.87 5.70 -5.76
CA THR A 122 17.08 5.24 -4.60
C THR A 122 15.90 6.17 -4.37
N LEU A 123 16.14 7.48 -4.32
CA LEU A 123 15.08 8.50 -4.18
C LEU A 123 14.05 8.45 -5.31
N GLY A 124 14.53 8.30 -6.56
CA GLY A 124 13.66 8.17 -7.73
C GLY A 124 12.76 6.95 -7.68
N ARG A 125 13.25 5.81 -7.16
CA ARG A 125 12.42 4.61 -6.93
C ARG A 125 11.42 4.82 -5.81
N THR A 126 11.83 5.43 -4.69
CA THR A 126 10.91 5.74 -3.60
C THR A 126 9.79 6.66 -4.07
N ALA A 127 10.09 7.67 -4.90
CA ALA A 127 9.07 8.54 -5.47
C ALA A 127 8.07 7.78 -6.36
N VAL A 128 8.50 6.81 -7.17
CA VAL A 128 7.59 5.96 -7.96
C VAL A 128 6.68 5.12 -7.05
N ILE A 129 7.23 4.50 -6.01
CA ILE A 129 6.44 3.73 -5.04
C ILE A 129 5.39 4.62 -4.36
N LEU A 130 5.78 5.83 -3.96
CA LEU A 130 4.85 6.80 -3.39
C LEU A 130 3.74 7.17 -4.38
N TYR A 131 4.07 7.37 -5.66
CA TYR A 131 3.06 7.60 -6.71
C TYR A 131 2.09 6.43 -6.85
N GLU A 132 2.58 5.19 -6.89
CA GLU A 132 1.72 3.99 -7.00
C GLU A 132 0.77 3.85 -5.79
N VAL A 133 1.23 4.29 -4.62
CA VAL A 133 0.49 4.20 -3.35
C VAL A 133 -0.53 5.33 -3.20
N THR A 134 -0.17 6.58 -3.55
CA THR A 134 -0.99 7.77 -3.28
C THR A 134 -1.72 8.30 -4.52
N GLY A 135 -1.23 8.00 -5.71
CA GLY A 135 -1.67 8.58 -6.98
C GLY A 135 -1.28 10.05 -7.18
N ALA A 136 -0.52 10.65 -6.24
CA ALA A 136 -0.24 12.08 -6.26
C ALA A 136 0.85 12.43 -7.28
N HIS A 137 0.50 13.27 -8.25
CA HIS A 137 1.38 13.62 -9.38
C HIS A 137 2.71 14.29 -8.97
N LYS A 138 2.76 14.94 -7.80
CA LYS A 138 3.99 15.53 -7.25
C LYS A 138 5.12 14.50 -7.09
N HIS A 139 4.80 13.23 -6.87
CA HIS A 139 5.81 12.18 -6.79
C HIS A 139 6.46 11.85 -8.13
N LEU A 140 5.74 12.01 -9.25
CA LEU A 140 6.36 11.89 -10.58
C LEU A 140 7.32 13.05 -10.86
N LYS A 141 7.01 14.26 -10.37
CA LYS A 141 7.94 15.38 -10.43
C LYS A 141 9.21 15.10 -9.64
N TRP A 142 9.08 14.60 -8.41
CA TRP A 142 10.22 14.15 -7.60
C TRP A 142 11.04 13.05 -8.28
N HIS A 143 10.37 12.05 -8.85
CA HIS A 143 11.04 11.02 -9.63
C HIS A 143 11.90 11.63 -10.75
N THR A 144 11.33 12.59 -11.48
CA THR A 144 12.01 13.28 -12.60
C THR A 144 13.20 14.11 -12.10
N ILE A 145 13.05 14.87 -11.01
CA ILE A 145 14.13 15.61 -10.36
C ILE A 145 15.32 14.70 -10.06
N PHE A 146 15.07 13.58 -9.37
CA PHE A 146 16.13 12.66 -9.00
C PHE A 146 16.70 11.91 -10.21
N ALA A 147 15.88 11.56 -11.20
CA ALA A 147 16.36 10.99 -12.45
C ALA A 147 17.32 11.94 -13.18
N ASN A 148 16.99 13.23 -13.25
CA ASN A 148 17.84 14.24 -13.88
C ASN A 148 19.18 14.39 -13.16
N ILE A 149 19.18 14.49 -11.82
CA ILE A 149 20.42 14.57 -11.03
C ILE A 149 21.26 13.29 -11.20
N GLY A 150 20.61 12.13 -11.20
CA GLY A 150 21.29 10.85 -11.41
C GLY A 150 21.94 10.74 -12.79
N SER A 151 21.21 11.10 -13.85
CA SER A 151 21.74 11.12 -15.22
C SER A 151 22.90 12.10 -15.37
N PHE A 152 22.75 13.32 -14.86
CA PHE A 152 23.83 14.31 -14.85
C PHE A 152 25.09 13.77 -14.14
N SER A 153 24.90 13.09 -13.01
CA SER A 153 26.01 12.52 -12.22
C SER A 153 26.73 11.41 -13.00
N VAL A 154 25.98 10.55 -13.70
CA VAL A 154 26.54 9.49 -14.57
C VAL A 154 27.30 10.11 -15.74
N ASP A 155 26.71 11.10 -16.39
CA ASP A 155 27.32 11.75 -17.55
C ASP A 155 28.65 12.41 -17.19
N LEU A 156 28.71 13.12 -16.05
CA LEU A 156 29.96 13.70 -15.56
C LEU A 156 30.96 12.63 -15.13
N ALA A 157 30.53 11.57 -14.45
CA ALA A 157 31.45 10.54 -13.97
C ALA A 157 32.16 9.80 -15.12
N ASN A 158 31.54 9.77 -16.30
CA ASN A 158 32.05 9.14 -17.51
C ASN A 158 32.75 10.12 -18.47
N ASP A 159 32.90 11.39 -18.10
CA ASP A 159 33.65 12.35 -18.91
C ASP A 159 35.13 11.96 -19.04
N GLU A 160 35.73 12.41 -20.14
CA GLU A 160 37.19 12.32 -20.31
C GLU A 160 37.92 13.06 -19.17
N PRO A 161 39.12 12.57 -18.78
CA PRO A 161 39.94 13.23 -17.76
C PRO A 161 40.12 14.73 -18.01
N GLY A 162 39.87 15.54 -16.99
CA GLY A 162 39.95 17.01 -17.03
C GLY A 162 38.71 17.74 -17.56
N LYS A 163 37.77 17.05 -18.23
CA LYS A 163 36.49 17.66 -18.66
C LYS A 163 35.47 17.72 -17.52
N THR A 164 35.51 16.75 -16.60
CA THR A 164 34.61 16.62 -15.44
C THR A 164 34.51 17.92 -14.64
N LEU A 165 35.65 18.44 -14.16
CA LEU A 165 35.71 19.66 -13.34
C LEU A 165 35.26 20.91 -14.13
N THR A 166 35.59 20.97 -15.43
CA THR A 166 35.21 22.10 -16.27
C THR A 166 33.69 22.17 -16.45
N ARG A 167 33.03 21.03 -16.69
CA ARG A 167 31.56 20.98 -16.78
C ARG A 167 30.90 21.21 -15.43
N LEU A 168 31.43 20.62 -14.36
CA LEU A 168 30.94 20.85 -13.00
C LEU A 168 30.97 22.34 -12.62
N LYS A 169 32.05 23.04 -12.96
CA LYS A 169 32.19 24.49 -12.76
C LYS A 169 31.15 25.31 -13.53
N LYS A 170 30.76 24.89 -14.73
CA LYS A 170 29.70 25.57 -15.52
C LYS A 170 28.31 25.42 -14.87
N CYS A 171 28.09 24.35 -14.12
CA CYS A 171 26.81 24.06 -13.47
C CYS A 171 26.78 24.45 -11.98
N MET A 172 27.87 25.00 -11.44
CA MET A 172 28.08 25.20 -10.00
C MET A 172 26.97 26.03 -9.33
N GLU A 173 26.67 27.23 -9.85
CA GLU A 173 25.62 28.10 -9.30
C GLU A 173 24.25 27.41 -9.27
N ARG A 174 23.99 26.53 -10.25
CA ARG A 174 22.74 25.78 -10.31
C ARG A 174 22.73 24.64 -9.31
N LEU A 175 23.84 23.94 -9.14
CA LEU A 175 24.00 22.89 -8.13
C LEU A 175 23.87 23.46 -6.72
N GLU A 176 24.40 24.65 -6.45
CA GLU A 176 24.21 25.37 -5.18
C GLU A 176 22.73 25.61 -4.91
N LYS A 177 22.00 26.20 -5.86
CA LYS A 177 20.56 26.45 -5.70
C LYS A 177 19.74 25.17 -5.51
N ILE A 178 20.06 24.11 -6.26
CA ILE A 178 19.42 22.80 -6.07
C ILE A 178 19.72 22.27 -4.66
N ASN A 179 20.97 22.34 -4.22
CA ASN A 179 21.37 21.88 -2.89
C ASN A 179 20.64 22.63 -1.79
N ASP A 180 20.54 23.95 -1.89
CA ASP A 180 19.84 24.79 -0.90
C ASP A 180 18.35 24.45 -0.84
N LEU A 181 17.69 24.26 -1.97
CA LEU A 181 16.29 23.85 -2.01
C LEU A 181 16.08 22.44 -1.45
N LEU A 182 17.00 21.50 -1.72
CA LEU A 182 16.92 20.16 -1.14
C LEU A 182 17.18 20.17 0.38
N LYS A 183 18.10 21.01 0.87
CA LYS A 183 18.31 21.24 2.30
C LYS A 183 17.08 21.84 2.95
N GLU A 184 16.42 22.81 2.29
CA GLU A 184 15.15 23.36 2.76
C GLU A 184 14.10 22.25 2.92
N VAL A 185 14.05 21.27 2.00
CA VAL A 185 13.16 20.12 2.14
C VAL A 185 13.51 19.23 3.34
N ILE A 186 14.80 19.01 3.61
CA ILE A 186 15.24 18.26 4.79
C ILE A 186 14.87 19.00 6.07
N GLU A 187 15.13 20.31 6.14
CA GLU A 187 14.97 21.11 7.36
C GLU A 187 13.50 21.41 7.68
N ASN A 188 12.73 21.83 6.68
CA ASN A 188 11.36 22.30 6.88
C ASN A 188 10.32 21.18 6.81
N TYR A 189 10.63 20.10 6.10
CA TYR A 189 9.71 18.98 5.88
C TYR A 189 10.26 17.64 6.37
N HIS A 190 11.38 17.62 7.09
CA HIS A 190 12.02 16.40 7.59
C HIS A 190 12.31 15.37 6.48
N GLY A 191 12.54 15.84 5.24
CA GLY A 191 12.72 15.01 4.05
C GLY A 191 11.45 14.30 3.55
N ASP A 192 10.28 14.64 4.10
CA ASP A 192 9.00 14.13 3.60
C ASP A 192 8.60 14.84 2.30
N LEU A 193 8.78 14.13 1.20
CA LEU A 193 8.44 14.58 -0.15
C LEU A 193 6.95 14.90 -0.34
N ASN A 194 6.06 14.36 0.51
CA ASN A 194 4.63 14.64 0.46
C ASN A 194 4.30 16.06 0.93
N LEU A 195 5.00 16.51 1.97
CA LEU A 195 4.77 17.79 2.65
C LEU A 195 5.38 18.97 1.87
N THR A 196 6.28 18.70 0.92
CA THR A 196 6.88 19.75 0.10
C THR A 196 5.82 20.46 -0.76
N PRO A 197 5.77 21.81 -0.74
CA PRO A 197 4.92 22.60 -1.62
C PRO A 197 5.24 22.38 -3.09
N ASP A 198 4.20 22.32 -3.94
CA ASP A 198 4.37 22.10 -5.38
C ASP A 198 5.25 23.17 -6.05
N ALA A 199 5.18 24.43 -5.57
CA ALA A 199 6.03 25.51 -6.08
C ALA A 199 7.53 25.25 -5.86
N THR A 200 7.90 24.69 -4.70
CA THR A 200 9.30 24.31 -4.41
C THR A 200 9.72 23.17 -5.32
N ILE A 201 8.87 22.16 -5.50
CA ILE A 201 9.13 21.02 -6.39
C ILE A 201 9.32 21.50 -7.83
N ASP A 202 8.45 22.37 -8.33
CA ASP A 202 8.51 22.90 -9.69
C ASP A 202 9.78 23.73 -9.92
N ASN A 203 10.21 24.49 -8.91
CA ASN A 203 11.45 25.24 -8.97
C ASN A 203 12.66 24.30 -9.10
N ILE A 204 12.75 23.28 -8.23
CA ILE A 204 13.83 22.27 -8.30
C ILE A 204 13.81 21.55 -9.65
N LEU A 205 12.63 21.11 -10.11
CA LEU A 205 12.46 20.41 -11.38
C LEU A 205 13.02 21.25 -12.54
N SER A 206 12.61 22.51 -12.65
CA SER A 206 13.09 23.41 -13.71
C SER A 206 14.63 23.57 -13.68
N MET A 207 15.25 23.60 -12.51
CA MET A 207 16.70 23.66 -12.40
C MET A 207 17.35 22.34 -12.85
N THR A 208 16.79 21.19 -12.46
CA THR A 208 17.36 19.89 -12.85
C THR A 208 17.24 19.58 -14.33
N GLU A 209 16.16 20.00 -15.00
CA GLU A 209 16.01 19.82 -16.45
C GLU A 209 17.12 20.53 -17.23
N ASN A 210 17.51 21.72 -16.74
CA ASN A 210 18.59 22.50 -17.34
C ASN A 210 20.00 21.93 -17.06
N LEU A 211 20.17 20.94 -16.16
CA LEU A 211 21.47 20.28 -15.96
C LEU A 211 21.85 19.37 -17.13
N LEU A 212 20.86 18.90 -17.89
CA LEU A 212 21.04 17.98 -19.01
C LEU A 212 21.20 18.69 -20.37
N ALA A 213 21.02 20.01 -20.40
CA ALA A 213 21.15 20.86 -21.59
C ALA A 213 22.57 21.42 -21.74
#